data_AF-A0A959YBS9-F1
#
_entry.id   AF-A0A959YBS9-F1
#
_cell.length_a   1.000
_cell.length_b   1.000
_cell.length_c   1.000
_cell.angle_alpha   90.00
_cell.angle_beta   90.00
_cell.angle_gamma   90.00
#
_symmetry.space_group_name_H-M   'P 1'
#
loop_
_entity.id
_entity.type
_entity.pdbx_description
1 polymer ?
#
loop_
_entity_poly.entity_id
_entity_poly.type
_entity_poly.pdbx_seq_one_letter_code
_entity_poly.pdbx_strand_id
1 'polypeptide(L)' 'MQFTDEVHWTGSDFLVAGTLMLGTGLLAEGILRTFTKRSHRLAWLGVLGLVLLLVWVELAVGVFGTPFAGS' A
#
# COMPACT_ATOMS: atom_id res chain seq x y z
N MET A 1 12.38 -6.46 -13.99
CA MET A 1 13.21 -5.61 -14.87
C MET A 1 14.67 -6.02 -15.04
N GLN A 2 15.37 -6.61 -14.06
CA GLN A 2 16.80 -7.00 -14.27
C GLN A 2 17.02 -8.24 -15.16
N PHE A 3 15.96 -8.99 -15.48
CA PHE A 3 16.01 -10.25 -16.24
C PHE A 3 15.10 -10.30 -17.47
N THR A 4 14.11 -9.39 -17.57
CA THR A 4 13.24 -9.23 -18.75
C THR A 4 12.78 -7.77 -18.84
N ASP A 5 12.72 -7.24 -20.06
CA ASP A 5 12.27 -5.88 -20.39
C ASP A 5 10.74 -5.75 -20.43
N GLU A 6 10.00 -6.85 -20.29
CA GLU A 6 8.53 -6.83 -20.34
C GLU A 6 7.89 -5.99 -19.21
N VAL A 7 8.63 -5.73 -18.11
CA VAL A 7 8.14 -5.03 -16.93
C VAL A 7 9.13 -3.98 -16.42
N HIS A 8 8.94 -2.77 -16.94
CA HIS A 8 9.09 -1.38 -16.42
C HIS A 8 9.68 -1.00 -15.03
N TRP A 9 9.99 -1.89 -14.08
CA TRP A 9 10.19 -1.49 -12.67
C TRP A 9 11.59 -0.92 -12.36
N THR A 10 11.65 0.36 -12.03
CA THR A 10 12.82 1.11 -11.57
C THR A 10 13.11 0.86 -10.08
N GLY A 11 14.30 1.24 -9.61
CA GLY A 11 14.66 1.16 -8.18
C GLY A 11 13.72 1.96 -7.27
N SER A 12 13.15 3.06 -7.78
CA SER A 12 12.13 3.86 -7.08
C SER A 12 10.84 3.07 -6.84
N ASP A 13 10.41 2.23 -7.78
CA ASP A 13 9.20 1.41 -7.61
C ASP A 13 9.33 0.45 -6.43
N PHE A 14 10.51 -0.15 -6.27
CA PHE A 14 10.80 -1.01 -5.13
C PHE A 14 10.86 -0.25 -3.81
N LEU A 15 11.39 0.99 -3.83
CA LEU A 15 11.41 1.84 -2.65
C LEU A 15 9.98 2.20 -2.23
N VAL A 16 9.14 2.62 -3.17
CA VAL A 16 7.72 2.96 -2.94
C VAL A 16 6.97 1.74 -2.40
N ALA A 17 7.10 0.58 -3.04
CA ALA A 17 6.49 -0.67 -2.57
C ALA A 17 6.97 -1.05 -1.16
N GLY A 18 8.28 -0.92 -0.89
CA GLY A 18 8.88 -1.20 0.41
C GLY A 18 8.36 -0.27 1.51
N THR A 19 8.34 1.04 1.26
CA THR A 19 7.78 2.02 2.20
C THR A 19 6.29 1.80 2.44
N LEU A 20 5.53 1.47 1.41
CA LEU A 20 4.10 1.20 1.51
C LEU A 20 3.81 -0.04 2.36
N MET A 21 4.54 -1.14 2.13
CA MET A 21 4.40 -2.36 2.93
C MET A 21 4.85 -2.16 4.38
N LEU A 22 5.99 -1.51 4.61
CA LEU A 22 6.49 -1.22 5.96
C LEU A 22 5.54 -0.29 6.72
N GLY A 23 5.09 0.79 6.09
CA GLY A 23 4.12 1.73 6.67
C GLY A 23 2.82 1.03 7.04
N THR A 24 2.29 0.19 6.15
CA THR A 24 1.08 -0.60 6.42
C THR A 24 1.29 -1.58 7.58
N GLY A 25 2.43 -2.27 7.63
CA GLY A 25 2.76 -3.18 8.73
C GLY A 25 2.81 -2.48 10.09
N LEU A 26 3.47 -1.32 10.15
CA LEU A 26 3.55 -0.50 11.36
C LEU A 26 2.17 0.03 11.79
N LEU A 27 1.36 0.51 10.84
CA LEU A 27 -0.01 0.96 11.11
C LEU A 27 -0.89 -0.19 11.59
N ALA A 28 -0.77 -1.38 10.98
CA ALA A 28 -1.48 -2.58 11.41
C ALA A 28 -1.10 -2.96 12.85
N GLU A 29 0.20 -2.96 13.18
CA GLU A 29 0.65 -3.21 14.55
C GLU A 29 0.14 -2.13 15.52
N GLY A 30 0.14 -0.86 15.13
CA GLY A 30 -0.49 0.22 15.91
C GLY A 30 -1.96 -0.07 16.20
N ILE A 31 -2.75 -0.45 15.18
CA ILE A 31 -4.16 -0.82 15.33
C ILE A 31 -4.32 -2.01 16.29
N LEU A 32 -3.47 -3.03 16.16
CA LEU A 32 -3.50 -4.21 17.04
C LEU A 32 -3.20 -3.86 18.51
N ARG A 33 -2.33 -2.87 18.76
CA ARG A 33 -1.95 -2.42 20.11
C ARG A 33 -2.95 -1.43 20.71
N THR A 34 -3.55 -0.56 19.90
CA THR A 34 -4.49 0.47 20.35
C THR A 34 -5.89 -0.09 20.60
N PHE A 35 -6.38 -0.99 19.75
CA PHE A 35 -7.76 -1.49 19.82
C PHE A 35 -7.85 -2.85 20.52
N THR A 36 -8.28 -2.85 21.78
CA THR A 36 -8.49 -4.08 22.57
C THR A 36 -9.70 -4.88 22.09
N LYS A 37 -10.75 -4.22 21.57
CA LYS A 37 -11.96 -4.90 21.08
C LYS A 37 -11.73 -5.49 19.68
N ARG A 38 -11.91 -6.81 19.55
CA ARG A 38 -11.76 -7.56 18.29
C ARG A 38 -12.58 -6.98 17.12
N SER A 39 -13.81 -6.53 17.39
CA SER A 39 -14.68 -5.94 16.36
C SER A 39 -14.11 -4.63 15.79
N HIS A 40 -13.60 -3.74 16.64
CA HIS A 40 -12.98 -2.49 16.18
C HIS A 40 -11.66 -2.77 15.45
N ARG A 41 -10.91 -3.76 15.93
CA ARG A 41 -9.66 -4.20 15.31
C ARG A 41 -9.86 -4.67 13.87
N LEU A 42 -10.88 -5.49 13.62
CA LEU A 42 -11.20 -5.96 12.27
C LEU A 42 -11.64 -4.82 11.36
N ALA A 43 -12.48 -3.90 11.86
CA ALA A 43 -12.95 -2.76 11.09
C ALA A 43 -11.77 -1.87 10.65
N TRP A 44 -10.87 -1.51 11.58
CA TRP A 44 -9.71 -0.68 11.26
C TRP A 44 -8.70 -1.37 10.35
N LEU A 45 -8.45 -2.67 10.52
CA LEU A 45 -7.62 -3.43 9.58
C LEU A 45 -8.25 -3.50 8.19
N GLY A 46 -9.58 -3.63 8.10
CA GLY A 46 -10.31 -3.60 6.84
C GLY A 46 -10.18 -2.25 6.12
N VAL A 47 -10.32 -1.14 6.86
CA VAL A 47 -10.10 0.21 6.32
C VAL A 47 -8.66 0.39 5.86
N LEU A 48 -7.68 -0.03 6.67
CA LEU A 48 -6.26 0.03 6.30
C LEU A 48 -5.98 -0.75 5.02
N GLY A 49 -6.55 -1.96 4.89
CA GLY A 49 -6.43 -2.78 3.69
C GLY A 49 -7.08 -2.13 2.46
N LEU A 50 -8.25 -1.51 2.61
CA LEU A 50 -8.89 -0.74 1.54
C LEU A 50 -8.02 0.43 1.07
N VAL A 51 -7.47 1.21 2.01
CA VAL A 51 -6.58 2.33 1.69
C VAL A 51 -5.33 1.83 0.96
N LEU A 52 -4.73 0.72 1.43
CA LEU A 52 -3.59 0.10 0.75
C LEU A 52 -3.93 -0.26 -0.70
N LEU A 53 -5.07 -0.91 -0.94
CA LEU A 53 -5.50 -1.29 -2.28
C LEU A 53 -5.77 -0.08 -3.17
N LEU A 54 -6.40 0.97 -2.63
CA LEU A 54 -6.65 2.21 -3.38
C LEU A 54 -5.36 2.89 -3.80
N VAL A 55 -4.40 3.00 -2.88
CA VAL A 55 -3.07 3.56 -3.18
C VAL A 55 -2.34 2.69 -4.19
N TRP A 56 -2.40 1.37 -4.06
CA TRP A 56 -1.78 0.44 -5.00
C TRP A 56 -2.36 0.58 -6.42
N VAL A 57 -3.68 0.66 -6.53
CA VAL A 57 -4.36 0.83 -7.82
C VAL A 57 -4.03 2.19 -8.44
N GLU A 58 -3.93 3.26 -7.64
CA GLU A 58 -3.53 4.56 -8.14
C GLU A 58 -2.09 4.58 -8.65
N LEU A 59 -1.16 3.98 -7.91
CA LEU A 59 0.23 3.90 -8.32
C LEU A 59 0.42 3.00 -9.55
N ALA A 60 -0.31 1.89 -9.64
CA ALA A 60 -0.16 0.92 -10.72
C ALA A 60 -0.93 1.29 -12.00
N VAL A 61 -2.14 1.85 -11.87
CA VAL A 61 -3.06 2.08 -12.99
C VAL A 61 -3.46 3.55 -13.13
N GLY A 62 -3.37 4.35 -12.06
CA GLY A 62 -3.71 5.78 -12.13
C GLY A 62 -5.19 6.07 -12.28
N VAL A 63 -6.05 5.27 -11.65
CA VAL A 63 -7.51 5.33 -11.81
C VAL A 63 -8.10 6.70 -11.50
N PHE A 64 -7.53 7.44 -10.55
CA PHE A 64 -8.02 8.75 -10.10
C PHE A 64 -7.39 9.91 -10.87
N GLY A 65 -6.40 9.66 -11.75
CA GLY A 65 -5.73 10.69 -12.55
C GLY A 65 -5.00 11.73 -11.70
N THR A 66 -4.54 11.36 -10.51
CA THR A 66 -3.77 12.27 -9.65
C THR A 66 -2.33 12.41 -10.17
N PRO A 67 -1.55 13.42 -9.72
CA PRO A 67 -0.14 13.56 -10.12
C PRO A 67 0.75 12.39 -9.70
N PHE A 68 0.23 11.48 -8.85
CA PHE A 68 0.91 10.27 -8.39
C PHE A 68 0.59 9.05 -9.27
N ALA A 69 -0.28 9.20 -10.26
CA ALA A 69 -0.66 8.15 -11.20
C ALA A 69 0.50 7.81 -12.15
N GLY A 70 1.04 6.59 -12.01
CA GLY A 70 1.87 5.89 -13.01
C GLY A 70 2.94 6.71 -13.74
N SER A 71 3.93 7.23 -12.99
CA SER A 71 5.16 7.83 -13.56
C SER A 71 6.35 6.89 -13.46
#